data_AF-A0A4R0YI21-F1
#
_entry.id   AF-A0A4R0YI21-F1
#
_cell.length_a   1.000
_cell.length_b   1.000
_cell.length_c   1.000
_cell.angle_alpha   90.00
_cell.angle_beta   90.00
_cell.angle_gamma   90.00
#
_symmetry.space_group_name_H-M   'P 1'
#
loop_
_entity.id
_entity.type
_entity.pdbx_description
1 polymer ?
#
loop_
_entity_poly.entity_id
_entity_poly.type
_entity_poly.pdbx_seq_one_letter_code
_entity_poly.pdbx_strand_id
1 'polypeptide(L)'
;MMLILAIFALPKGRGAHRSLGRWAAAALLLSALSSFAIQSRGHLSALHILSAITLVNIPYAVWMARTGRIPAHRRAMLINAGGLFTAGLAATFAPGRYLHTLLFG
;
A
#
# COMPACT_ATOMS: atom_id res chain seq x y z
N MET A 1 -3.64 -9.56 5.83
CA MET A 1 -3.09 -10.10 4.57
C MET A 1 -4.09 -10.82 3.66
N MET A 2 -5.12 -11.51 4.14
CA MET A 2 -5.98 -12.36 3.28
C MET A 2 -6.76 -11.63 2.17
N LEU A 3 -7.15 -10.37 2.40
CA LEU A 3 -7.85 -9.57 1.38
C LEU A 3 -6.99 -9.21 0.16
N ILE A 4 -5.66 -9.22 0.30
CA ILE A 4 -4.72 -8.80 -0.77
C ILE A 4 -4.46 -9.94 -1.74
N LEU A 5 -4.29 -11.17 -1.24
CA LEU A 5 -4.09 -12.36 -2.07
C LEU A 5 -5.32 -12.66 -2.93
N ALA A 6 -6.52 -12.41 -2.40
CA ALA A 6 -7.77 -12.54 -3.16
C ALA A 6 -7.81 -11.62 -4.39
N ILE A 7 -7.29 -10.40 -4.32
CA ILE A 7 -7.26 -9.46 -5.46
C ILE A 7 -6.46 -10.01 -6.65
N PHE A 8 -5.38 -10.75 -6.39
CA PHE A 8 -4.53 -11.32 -7.44
C PHE A 8 -5.13 -12.59 -8.06
N ALA A 9 -5.97 -13.32 -7.32
CA ALA A 9 -6.62 -14.54 -7.78
C ALA A 9 -7.93 -14.29 -8.55
N LEU A 10 -8.58 -13.13 -8.36
CA LEU A 10 -9.83 -12.82 -9.04
C LEU A 10 -9.64 -12.43 -10.52
N PRO A 11 -10.59 -12.79 -11.41
CA PRO A 11 -10.57 -12.34 -12.80
C PRO A 11 -10.52 -10.81 -12.87
N LYS A 12 -9.40 -10.29 -13.38
CA LYS A 12 -9.17 -8.85 -13.55
C LYS A 12 -10.30 -8.25 -14.39
N GLY A 13 -10.98 -7.24 -13.86
CA GLY A 13 -12.05 -6.52 -14.56
C GLY A 13 -13.49 -6.94 -14.22
N ARG A 14 -13.72 -8.03 -13.48
CA ARG A 14 -15.07 -8.34 -12.94
C ARG A 14 -15.40 -7.45 -11.73
N GLY A 15 -16.69 -7.24 -11.46
CA GLY A 15 -17.18 -6.35 -10.38
C GLY A 15 -16.53 -6.59 -9.01
N ALA A 16 -16.19 -7.84 -8.70
CA ALA A 16 -15.50 -8.22 -7.47
C ALA A 16 -14.04 -7.72 -7.39
N HIS A 17 -13.29 -7.67 -8.50
CA HIS A 17 -11.97 -7.03 -8.52
C HIS A 17 -12.07 -5.53 -8.23
N ARG A 18 -13.14 -4.88 -8.72
CA ARG A 18 -13.38 -3.45 -8.45
C ARG A 18 -13.75 -3.18 -6.99
N SER A 19 -14.59 -4.01 -6.37
CA SER A 19 -14.99 -3.81 -4.96
C SER A 19 -13.81 -4.07 -4.02
N LEU A 20 -13.08 -5.17 -4.20
CA LEU A 20 -11.88 -5.46 -3.42
C LEU A 20 -10.79 -4.40 -3.61
N GLY A 21 -10.58 -3.93 -4.84
CA GLY A 21 -9.64 -2.84 -5.12
C GLY A 21 -9.99 -1.54 -4.39
N ARG A 22 -11.28 -1.21 -4.24
CA ARG A 22 -11.73 -0.03 -3.47
C ARG A 22 -11.44 -0.18 -1.98
N TRP A 23 -11.75 -1.34 -1.41
CA TRP A 23 -11.46 -1.62 0.00
C TRP A 23 -9.97 -1.60 0.30
N ALA A 24 -9.15 -2.21 -0.57
CA ALA A 24 -7.70 -2.18 -0.46
C ALA A 24 -7.15 -0.74 -0.57
N ALA A 25 -7.67 0.06 -1.50
CA ALA A 25 -7.30 1.46 -1.63
C ALA A 25 -7.65 2.28 -0.38
N ALA A 26 -8.84 2.12 0.17
CA ALA A 26 -9.26 2.80 1.40
C ALA A 26 -8.38 2.42 2.59
N ALA A 27 -8.10 1.12 2.77
CA ALA A 27 -7.23 0.63 3.83
C ALA A 27 -5.80 1.19 3.72
N LEU A 28 -5.23 1.21 2.51
CA LEU A 28 -3.89 1.75 2.27
C LEU A 28 -3.83 3.27 2.49
N LEU A 29 -4.86 4.03 2.09
CA LEU A 29 -4.93 5.47 2.35
C LEU A 29 -5.02 5.78 3.85
N LEU A 30 -5.87 5.05 4.59
CA LEU A 30 -5.99 5.21 6.04
C LEU A 30 -4.67 4.88 6.75
N SER A 31 -4.02 3.80 6.33
CA SER A 31 -2.71 3.40 6.86
C SER A 31 -1.61 4.41 6.55
N ALA A 32 -1.58 4.94 5.31
CA ALA A 32 -0.62 5.96 4.92
C ALA A 32 -0.84 7.26 5.71
N LEU A 33 -2.10 7.65 5.95
CA LEU A 33 -2.43 8.85 6.72
C LEU A 33 -2.07 8.69 8.19
N SER A 34 -2.37 7.54 8.80
CA SER A 34 -2.01 7.26 10.20
C SER A 34 -0.51 7.18 10.41
N SER A 35 0.27 6.77 9.40
CA SER A 35 1.74 6.79 9.42
C SER A 35 2.30 8.18 9.74
N PHE A 36 1.70 9.26 9.25
CA PHE A 36 2.15 10.64 9.55
C PHE A 36 1.84 11.08 10.98
N ALA A 37 0.86 10.47 11.64
CA ALA A 37 0.58 10.69 13.05
C ALA A 37 1.58 9.96 13.96
N ILE A 38 2.25 8.91 13.45
CA ILE A 38 3.22 8.10 14.19
C ILE A 38 4.63 8.54 13.81
N GLN A 39 5.11 9.58 14.49
CA GLN A 39 6.44 10.13 14.29
C GLN A 39 7.43 9.45 15.25
N SER A 40 8.49 8.85 14.72
CA SER A 40 9.58 8.34 15.56
C SER A 40 10.49 9.51 15.93
N ARG A 41 10.39 10.01 17.17
CA ARG A 41 11.25 11.06 17.74
C ARG A 41 11.22 12.41 16.99
N GLY A 42 10.13 12.73 16.27
CA GLY A 42 9.99 14.01 15.55
C GLY A 42 10.69 14.07 14.18
N HIS A 43 11.24 12.96 13.68
CA HIS A 43 11.89 12.90 12.36
C HIS A 43 11.03 12.15 11.33
N LEU A 44 11.01 12.66 10.10
CA LEU A 44 10.47 11.95 8.94
C LEU A 44 11.35 10.73 8.63
N SER A 45 10.77 9.54 8.75
CA SER A 45 11.42 8.28 8.38
C SER A 45 11.18 7.93 6.91
N ALA A 46 11.95 6.99 6.36
CA ALA A 46 11.76 6.47 5.00
C ALA A 46 10.31 5.98 4.74
N LEU A 47 9.60 5.54 5.79
CA LEU A 47 8.19 5.15 5.68
C LEU A 47 7.24 6.33 5.45
N HIS A 48 7.60 7.54 5.83
CA HIS A 48 6.81 8.74 5.53
C HIS A 48 6.88 9.07 4.04
N ILE A 49 8.07 8.95 3.44
CA ILE A 49 8.26 9.09 1.99
C ILE A 49 7.42 8.04 1.26
N LEU A 50 7.48 6.78 1.72
CA LEU A 50 6.70 5.69 1.15
C LEU A 50 5.18 5.90 1.29
N SER A 51 4.76 6.47 2.42
CA SER A 51 3.36 6.83 2.67
C SER A 51 2.89 7.97 1.75
N ALA A 52 3.73 8.99 1.54
CA ALA A 52 3.45 10.07 0.59
C ALA A 52 3.30 9.56 -0.85
N ILE A 53 4.21 8.67 -1.29
CA ILE A 53 4.13 8.03 -2.61
C ILE A 53 2.81 7.26 -2.73
N THR A 54 2.42 6.52 -1.69
CA THR A 54 1.18 5.73 -1.68
C THR A 54 -0.07 6.62 -1.75
N LEU A 55 -0.09 7.74 -1.01
CA LEU A 55 -1.18 8.73 -1.03
C LEU A 55 -1.41 9.33 -2.42
N VAL A 56 -0.35 9.52 -3.21
CA VAL A 56 -0.45 10.06 -4.58
C VAL A 56 -0.76 8.95 -5.59
N ASN A 57 -0.08 7.80 -5.48
CA ASN A 57 -0.15 6.75 -6.49
C ASN A 57 -1.49 6.00 -6.48
N ILE A 58 -2.18 5.89 -5.33
CA ILE A 58 -3.52 5.25 -5.27
C ILE A 58 -4.58 6.05 -6.05
N PRO A 59 -4.81 7.35 -5.80
CA PRO A 59 -5.73 8.16 -6.60
C PRO A 59 -5.36 8.17 -8.08
N TYR A 60 -4.07 8.28 -8.39
CA TYR A 60 -3.58 8.21 -9.77
C TYR A 60 -3.95 6.88 -10.44
N ALA A 61 -3.72 5.75 -9.78
CA ALA A 61 -4.06 4.43 -10.33
C ALA A 61 -5.57 4.26 -10.54
N VAL A 62 -6.40 4.82 -9.64
CA VAL A 62 -7.87 4.82 -9.78
C VAL A 62 -8.29 5.70 -10.95
N TRP A 63 -7.69 6.88 -11.11
CA TRP A 63 -7.98 7.79 -12.22
C TRP A 63 -7.65 7.14 -13.57
N MET A 64 -6.46 6.53 -13.72
CA MET A 64 -6.07 5.84 -14.95
C MET A 64 -7.00 4.66 -15.28
N ALA A 65 -7.50 3.95 -14.27
CA ALA A 65 -8.52 2.92 -14.49
C ALA A 65 -9.85 3.49 -14.98
N ARG A 66 -10.28 4.64 -14.43
CA ARG A 66 -11.53 5.32 -14.83
C ARG A 66 -11.46 5.89 -16.25
N THR A 67 -10.29 6.39 -16.67
CA THR A 67 -10.08 6.92 -18.02
C THR A 67 -9.76 5.83 -19.05
N GLY A 68 -9.91 4.55 -18.71
CA GLY A 68 -9.63 3.43 -19.61
C GLY A 68 -8.14 3.20 -19.93
N ARG A 69 -7.23 3.89 -19.24
CA ARG A 69 -5.77 3.79 -19.45
C ARG A 69 -5.19 2.60 -18.66
N ILE A 70 -5.61 1.40 -19.04
CA ILE A 70 -5.26 0.14 -18.35
C ILE A 70 -3.75 -0.13 -18.25
N PRO A 71 -2.91 0.14 -19.27
CA PRO A 71 -1.46 -0.05 -19.14
C PRO A 71 -0.86 0.79 -18.01
N ALA A 72 -1.30 2.04 -17.87
CA ALA A 72 -0.84 2.93 -16.82
C ALA A 72 -1.38 2.54 -15.43
N HIS A 73 -2.65 2.13 -15.35
CA HIS A 73 -3.22 1.55 -14.13
C HIS A 73 -2.39 0.34 -13.64
N ARG A 74 -2.04 -0.58 -14.55
CA ARG A 74 -1.24 -1.75 -14.22
C ARG A 74 0.15 -1.37 -13.69
N ARG A 75 0.79 -0.37 -14.30
CA ARG A 75 2.10 0.14 -13.85
C ARG A 75 2.00 0.77 -12.46
N ALA A 76 0.97 1.55 -12.20
CA ALA A 76 0.72 2.14 -10.88
C ALA A 76 0.43 1.07 -9.81
N MET A 77 -0.29 -0.01 -10.17
CA MET A 77 -0.50 -1.16 -9.27
C MET A 77 0.80 -1.89 -8.93
N LEU A 78 1.74 -2.03 -9.88
CA LEU A 78 3.06 -2.60 -9.60
C LEU A 78 3.86 -1.74 -8.62
N ILE A 79 3.81 -0.42 -8.77
CA ILE A 79 4.44 0.51 -7.83
C ILE A 79 3.85 0.36 -6.42
N ASN A 80 2.52 0.28 -6.30
CA ASN A 80 1.86 0.04 -5.01
C ASN A 80 2.24 -1.31 -4.39
N ALA A 81 2.33 -2.37 -5.21
CA ALA A 81 2.74 -3.69 -4.73
C ALA A 81 4.19 -3.70 -4.23
N GLY A 82 5.11 -3.07 -4.97
CA GLY A 82 6.50 -2.91 -4.56
C GLY A 82 6.62 -2.09 -3.27
N GLY A 83 5.88 -0.97 -3.17
CA GLY A 83 5.87 -0.15 -1.97
C GLY A 83 5.34 -0.90 -0.74
N LEU A 84 4.27 -1.69 -0.90
CA LEU A 84 3.75 -2.52 0.20
C LEU A 84 4.76 -3.57 0.66
N PHE A 85 5.45 -4.22 -0.28
CA PHE A 85 6.49 -5.20 0.04
C PHE A 85 7.65 -4.55 0.82
N THR A 86 8.13 -3.40 0.35
CA THR A 86 9.17 -2.62 1.06
C THR A 86 8.70 -2.16 2.44
N ALA A 87 7.45 -1.71 2.58
CA ALA A 87 6.88 -1.34 3.88
C ALA A 87 6.84 -2.52 4.86
N GLY A 88 6.44 -3.71 4.37
CA GLY A 88 6.44 -4.94 5.16
C GLY A 88 7.83 -5.35 5.61
N LEU A 89 8.81 -5.35 4.70
CA LEU A 89 10.21 -5.61 5.05
C LEU A 89 10.73 -4.62 6.10
N ALA A 90 10.48 -3.33 5.91
CA ALA A 90 10.88 -2.31 6.87
C ALA A 90 10.18 -2.48 8.23
N ALA A 91 8.93 -2.96 8.28
CA ALA A 91 8.24 -3.21 9.54
C ALA A 91 8.81 -4.42 10.30
N THR A 92 9.20 -5.47 9.57
CA THR A 92 9.71 -6.73 10.14
C THR A 92 11.18 -6.66 10.53
N PHE A 93 12.02 -6.06 9.69
CA PHE A 93 13.48 -6.11 9.84
C PHE A 93 14.09 -4.83 10.41
N ALA A 94 13.33 -3.73 10.57
CA ALA A 94 13.87 -2.54 11.22
C ALA A 94 13.94 -2.76 12.75
N PRO A 95 15.15 -2.74 13.35
CA PRO A 95 15.32 -2.93 14.78
C PRO A 95 14.64 -1.82 15.58
N GLY A 96 14.08 -2.18 16.74
CA GLY A 96 13.31 -1.26 17.59
C GLY A 96 11.83 -1.08 17.17
N ARG A 97 11.35 -1.83 16.18
CA ARG A 97 9.91 -1.91 15.86
C ARG A 97 9.26 -3.09 16.56
N TYR A 98 8.01 -2.91 16.99
CA TYR A 98 7.24 -3.92 17.72
C TYR A 98 7.27 -5.30 17.04
N LEU A 99 7.10 -5.34 15.71
CA LEU A 99 7.11 -6.60 14.95
C LEU A 99 8.49 -7.28 14.95
N HIS A 100 9.58 -6.50 14.88
CA HIS A 100 10.93 -7.01 14.99
C HIS A 100 11.20 -7.56 16.40
N THR A 101 10.77 -6.84 17.44
CA THR A 101 10.90 -7.28 18.84
C THR A 101 10.11 -8.57 19.10
N LEU A 102 8.94 -8.75 18.49
CA LEU A 102 8.14 -9.95 18.65
C LEU A 102 8.73 -11.19 17.95
N LEU A 103 9.48 -10.99 16.86
CA LEU A 103 10.01 -12.07 16.01
C LEU A 103 11.47 -12.45 16.32
N PHE A 104 12.27 -11.48 16.78
CA PHE A 104 13.71 -11.63 16.98
C PHE A 104 14.17 -11.24 18.40
N GLY A 105 13.24 -10.84 19.27
CA GLY A 105 13.48 -10.48 20.67
C GLY A 105 13.12 -11.59 21.65
#